data_AF-A0AAW6NI76-F1
#
_entry.id   AF-A0AAW6NI76-F1
#
_cell.length_a   1.000
_cell.length_b   1.000
_cell.length_c   1.000
_cell.angle_alpha   90.00
_cell.angle_beta   90.00
_cell.angle_gamma   90.00
#
_symmetry.space_group_name_H-M   'P 1'
#
loop_
_entity.id
_entity.type
_entity.pdbx_description
1 polymer ?
#
loop_
_entity_poly.entity_id
_entity_poly.type
_entity_poly.pdbx_seq_one_letter_code
_entity_poly.pdbx_strand_id
1 'polypeptide(L)'
;PLNLEVVSKQLYWPFTGEKQFQADDLKLKLSGKMTDYTLSFRTAVKGQGVPPADITLDAKGNELQVNLDKLTVAALEGKTELTALLDWQQAISWRGGLELTGINTAKEVPDWPSKLDGLIKTRGSLYGGTWQMDVPELKLTGNVKQNKVNVGGWLKGKSYLQWVDPGLHVALGRNTADIKGELGVKDLDLDATIDAPNLDNALPGLGGTAEGLVKVRGTVEAPQLLADITANNLR
;
A
#
# COMPACT_ATOMS: atom_id res chain seq x y z
N PRO A 1 -31.58 -19.91 -3.82
CA PRO A 1 -31.10 -18.52 -3.61
C PRO A 1 -30.13 -18.55 -2.43
N LEU A 2 -28.96 -17.93 -2.57
CA LEU A 2 -28.00 -17.80 -1.50
C LEU A 2 -28.49 -16.71 -0.54
N ASN A 3 -28.53 -17.03 0.74
CA ASN A 3 -28.80 -16.07 1.81
C ASN A 3 -28.02 -16.51 3.05
N LEU A 4 -26.88 -15.90 3.26
CA LEU A 4 -26.02 -16.10 4.42
C LEU A 4 -25.97 -14.78 5.19
N GLU A 5 -26.28 -14.84 6.47
CA GLU A 5 -26.20 -13.71 7.37
C GLU A 5 -25.43 -14.13 8.63
N VAL A 6 -24.39 -13.37 8.97
CA VAL A 6 -23.62 -13.53 10.20
C VAL A 6 -23.74 -12.23 10.97
N VAL A 7 -24.37 -12.30 12.14
CA VAL A 7 -24.49 -11.17 13.06
C VAL A 7 -23.86 -11.59 14.37
N SER A 8 -22.90 -10.80 14.83
CA SER A 8 -22.38 -10.92 16.19
C SER A 8 -22.25 -9.54 16.80
N LYS A 9 -22.70 -9.39 18.05
CA LYS A 9 -22.42 -8.19 18.83
C LYS A 9 -20.92 -8.03 19.05
N GLN A 10 -20.21 -9.16 19.19
CA GLN A 10 -18.81 -9.16 19.54
C GLN A 10 -18.14 -10.48 19.17
N LEU A 11 -16.98 -10.40 18.54
CA LEU A 11 -16.10 -11.53 18.23
C LEU A 11 -14.69 -11.20 18.72
N TYR A 12 -13.98 -12.21 19.21
CA TYR A 12 -12.61 -12.06 19.67
C TYR A 12 -11.68 -13.04 18.97
N TRP A 13 -10.43 -12.65 18.79
CA TRP A 13 -9.37 -13.55 18.37
C TRP A 13 -8.12 -13.34 19.24
N PRO A 14 -7.43 -14.40 19.70
CA PRO A 14 -7.86 -15.81 19.69
C PRO A 14 -9.22 -16.05 20.36
N PHE A 15 -9.92 -17.12 19.94
CA PHE A 15 -11.24 -17.47 20.52
C PHE A 15 -11.14 -18.01 21.95
N THR A 16 -9.96 -18.48 22.34
CA THR A 16 -9.65 -18.99 23.68
C THR A 16 -8.35 -18.37 24.17
N GLY A 17 -8.21 -18.19 25.49
CA GLY A 17 -7.04 -17.53 26.08
C GLY A 17 -7.16 -16.00 26.08
N GLU A 18 -6.02 -15.32 26.01
CA GLU A 18 -5.94 -13.86 26.05
C GLU A 18 -6.44 -13.26 24.73
N LYS A 19 -7.43 -12.38 24.82
CA LYS A 19 -8.07 -11.72 23.68
C LYS A 19 -7.13 -10.64 23.14
N GLN A 20 -6.69 -10.76 21.90
CA GLN A 20 -5.76 -9.81 21.27
C GLN A 20 -6.47 -8.88 20.29
N PHE A 21 -7.51 -9.37 19.63
CA PHE A 21 -8.29 -8.66 18.65
C PHE A 21 -9.77 -8.80 18.96
N GLN A 22 -10.51 -7.76 18.61
CA GLN A 22 -11.94 -7.67 18.84
C GLN A 22 -12.60 -7.06 17.61
N ALA A 23 -13.73 -7.64 17.21
CA ALA A 23 -14.66 -7.10 16.23
C ALA A 23 -16.02 -6.90 16.92
N ASP A 24 -16.48 -5.66 16.99
CA ASP A 24 -17.76 -5.25 17.54
C ASP A 24 -18.77 -5.04 16.39
N ASP A 25 -20.04 -5.33 16.69
CA ASP A 25 -21.19 -5.13 15.79
C ASP A 25 -20.99 -5.71 14.39
N LEU A 26 -20.36 -6.88 14.31
CA LEU A 26 -20.11 -7.60 13.07
C LEU A 26 -21.44 -7.96 12.40
N LYS A 27 -21.59 -7.48 11.16
CA LYS A 27 -22.70 -7.82 10.26
C LYS A 27 -22.11 -8.17 8.91
N LEU A 28 -22.26 -9.41 8.51
CA LEU A 28 -21.96 -9.90 7.16
C LEU A 28 -23.26 -10.40 6.54
N LYS A 29 -23.55 -9.96 5.33
CA LYS A 29 -24.68 -10.45 4.55
C LYS A 29 -24.23 -10.77 3.13
N LEU A 30 -24.50 -11.99 2.69
CA LEU A 30 -24.29 -12.46 1.33
C LEU A 30 -25.63 -12.98 0.81
N SER A 31 -26.18 -12.32 -0.22
CA SER A 31 -27.52 -12.60 -0.71
C SER A 31 -27.62 -12.58 -2.22
N GLY A 32 -28.56 -13.34 -2.80
CA GLY A 32 -28.83 -13.35 -4.24
C GLY A 32 -28.74 -14.74 -4.88
N LYS A 33 -28.25 -14.82 -6.11
CA LYS A 33 -27.95 -16.08 -6.82
C LYS A 33 -26.44 -16.14 -7.09
N MET A 34 -25.87 -17.31 -7.30
CA MET A 34 -24.43 -17.42 -7.64
C MET A 34 -24.05 -16.63 -8.89
N THR A 35 -24.99 -16.46 -9.82
CA THR A 35 -24.85 -15.67 -11.05
C THR A 35 -25.05 -14.16 -10.84
N ASP A 36 -25.53 -13.73 -9.68
CA ASP A 36 -25.82 -12.33 -9.32
C ASP A 36 -26.04 -12.22 -7.80
N TYR A 37 -24.96 -11.98 -7.05
CA TYR A 37 -24.99 -11.86 -5.59
C TYR A 37 -24.44 -10.51 -5.12
N THR A 38 -24.86 -10.14 -3.92
CA THR A 38 -24.39 -8.97 -3.19
C THR A 38 -23.75 -9.41 -1.88
N LEU A 39 -22.64 -8.76 -1.52
CA LEU A 39 -21.95 -8.92 -0.25
C LEU A 39 -21.92 -7.56 0.44
N SER A 40 -22.38 -7.51 1.70
CA SER A 40 -22.15 -6.38 2.58
C SER A 40 -21.49 -6.85 3.88
N PHE A 41 -20.53 -6.06 4.35
CA PHE A 41 -19.82 -6.30 5.59
C PHE A 41 -19.63 -5.00 6.36
N ARG A 42 -19.92 -5.03 7.66
CA ARG A 42 -19.79 -3.88 8.58
C ARG A 42 -19.26 -4.41 9.91
N THR A 43 -18.26 -3.75 10.49
CA THR A 43 -17.79 -4.03 11.86
C THR A 43 -16.91 -2.88 12.35
N ALA A 44 -16.79 -2.73 13.67
CA ALA A 44 -15.72 -1.95 14.30
C ALA A 44 -14.66 -2.91 14.83
N VAL A 45 -13.38 -2.69 14.55
CA VAL A 45 -12.28 -3.54 15.02
C VAL A 45 -11.32 -2.77 15.92
N LYS A 46 -10.68 -3.49 16.84
CA LYS A 46 -9.56 -3.00 17.66
C LYS A 46 -8.70 -4.17 18.09
N GLY A 47 -7.44 -3.93 18.43
CA GLY A 47 -6.58 -4.98 18.94
C GLY A 47 -5.16 -4.53 19.24
N GLN A 48 -4.34 -5.47 19.68
CA GLN A 48 -2.94 -5.21 19.99
C GLN A 48 -2.19 -4.76 18.74
N GLY A 49 -1.58 -3.56 18.81
CA GLY A 49 -0.82 -2.98 17.70
C GLY A 49 -1.66 -2.54 16.50
N VAL A 50 -2.99 -2.50 16.63
CA VAL A 50 -3.90 -2.06 15.57
C VAL A 50 -4.79 -0.93 16.09
N PRO A 51 -4.75 0.25 15.47
CA PRO A 51 -5.63 1.35 15.86
C PRO A 51 -7.10 0.93 15.67
N PRO A 52 -8.01 1.37 16.55
CA PRO A 52 -9.44 1.14 16.35
C PRO A 52 -9.88 1.64 14.97
N ALA A 53 -10.71 0.85 14.29
CA ALA A 53 -11.14 1.14 12.93
C ALA A 53 -12.58 0.69 12.67
N ASP A 54 -13.35 1.51 11.97
CA ASP A 54 -14.63 1.12 11.41
C ASP A 54 -14.44 0.61 9.98
N ILE A 55 -14.89 -0.61 9.70
CA ILE A 55 -14.78 -1.26 8.39
C ILE A 55 -16.15 -1.39 7.76
N THR A 56 -16.29 -0.90 6.54
CA THR A 56 -17.49 -1.09 5.72
C THR A 56 -17.12 -1.55 4.31
N LEU A 57 -17.72 -2.63 3.84
CA LEU A 57 -17.51 -3.17 2.50
C LEU A 57 -18.84 -3.47 1.83
N ASP A 58 -19.01 -3.04 0.58
CA ASP A 58 -20.09 -3.46 -0.30
C ASP A 58 -19.50 -3.95 -1.63
N ALA A 59 -19.96 -5.11 -2.07
CA ALA A 59 -19.53 -5.73 -3.32
C ALA A 59 -20.68 -6.47 -4.00
N LYS A 60 -20.52 -6.68 -5.30
CA LYS A 60 -21.43 -7.48 -6.13
C LYS A 60 -20.60 -8.42 -6.98
N GLY A 61 -21.13 -9.60 -7.28
CA GLY A 61 -20.39 -10.56 -8.07
C GLY A 61 -21.25 -11.61 -8.71
N ASN A 62 -20.59 -12.44 -9.49
CA ASN A 62 -21.14 -13.63 -10.10
C ASN A 62 -20.06 -14.73 -10.13
N GLU A 63 -20.26 -15.75 -10.95
CA GLU A 63 -19.33 -16.89 -11.09
C GLU A 63 -18.00 -16.53 -11.74
N LEU A 64 -17.88 -15.33 -12.34
CA LEU A 64 -16.76 -14.92 -13.19
C LEU A 64 -16.05 -13.65 -12.67
N GLN A 65 -16.70 -12.83 -11.86
CA GLN A 65 -16.14 -11.58 -11.37
C GLN A 65 -16.74 -11.14 -10.03
N VAL A 66 -16.00 -10.28 -9.32
CA VAL A 66 -16.47 -9.48 -8.19
C VAL A 66 -16.10 -8.02 -8.41
N ASN A 67 -17.10 -7.15 -8.34
CA ASN A 67 -16.95 -5.72 -8.22
C ASN A 67 -17.06 -5.31 -6.75
N LEU A 68 -15.97 -4.80 -6.19
CA LEU A 68 -15.95 -4.09 -4.92
C LEU A 68 -16.42 -2.65 -5.18
N ASP A 69 -17.70 -2.41 -4.92
CA ASP A 69 -18.32 -1.08 -5.05
C ASP A 69 -17.57 -0.08 -4.16
N LYS A 70 -17.33 -0.46 -2.89
CA LYS A 70 -16.52 0.31 -1.95
C LYS A 70 -16.12 -0.53 -0.74
N LEU A 71 -14.83 -0.55 -0.41
CA LEU A 71 -14.33 -0.85 0.93
C LEU A 71 -13.88 0.47 1.57
N THR A 72 -14.21 0.66 2.82
CA THR A 72 -13.83 1.82 3.64
C THR A 72 -13.30 1.31 4.97
N VAL A 73 -12.16 1.85 5.37
CA VAL A 73 -11.60 1.69 6.70
C VAL A 73 -11.42 3.09 7.27
N ALA A 74 -12.22 3.45 8.27
CA ALA A 74 -12.09 4.72 8.99
C ALA A 74 -11.27 4.46 10.27
N ALA A 75 -10.06 5.00 10.30
CA ALA A 75 -9.10 4.81 11.38
C ALA A 75 -8.16 6.01 11.42
N LEU A 76 -7.41 6.20 12.50
CA LEU A 76 -6.37 7.23 12.57
C LEU A 76 -6.89 8.64 12.27
N GLU A 77 -8.13 8.95 12.68
CA GLU A 77 -8.83 10.22 12.37
C GLU A 77 -8.97 10.53 10.87
N GLY A 78 -8.74 9.54 10.01
CA GLY A 78 -8.82 9.62 8.56
C GLY A 78 -9.56 8.43 7.98
N LYS A 79 -9.40 8.23 6.67
CA LYS A 79 -10.13 7.21 5.93
C LYS A 79 -9.29 6.62 4.81
N THR A 80 -9.40 5.30 4.65
CA THR A 80 -8.86 4.55 3.53
C THR A 80 -10.02 3.97 2.73
N GLU A 81 -10.06 4.23 1.43
CA GLU A 81 -11.11 3.77 0.54
C GLU A 81 -10.54 2.95 -0.62
N LEU A 82 -11.10 1.77 -0.86
CA LEU A 82 -10.71 0.88 -1.96
C LEU A 82 -11.91 0.61 -2.85
N THR A 83 -11.71 0.77 -4.16
CA THR A 83 -12.61 0.28 -5.21
C THR A 83 -11.84 -0.71 -6.06
N ALA A 84 -12.48 -1.80 -6.48
CA ALA A 84 -11.81 -2.81 -7.30
C ALA A 84 -12.79 -3.62 -8.16
N LEU A 85 -12.32 -4.04 -9.32
CA LEU A 85 -12.93 -5.10 -10.12
C LEU A 85 -11.93 -6.24 -10.22
N LEU A 86 -12.34 -7.44 -9.81
CA LEU A 86 -11.61 -8.69 -9.96
C LEU A 86 -12.40 -9.59 -10.92
N ASP A 87 -11.77 -10.02 -12.01
CA ASP A 87 -12.35 -10.88 -13.05
C ASP A 87 -11.50 -12.13 -13.20
N TRP A 88 -12.13 -13.29 -13.34
CA TRP A 88 -11.47 -14.58 -13.57
C TRP A 88 -12.16 -15.39 -14.67
N GLN A 89 -12.83 -14.74 -15.62
CA GLN A 89 -13.53 -15.42 -16.73
C GLN A 89 -12.57 -16.22 -17.63
N GLN A 90 -11.36 -15.71 -17.84
CA GLN A 90 -10.31 -16.36 -18.65
C GLN A 90 -9.00 -16.46 -17.87
N ALA A 91 -8.59 -15.34 -17.30
CA ALA A 91 -7.43 -15.16 -16.46
C ALA A 91 -7.83 -14.34 -15.26
N ILE A 92 -7.16 -14.52 -14.12
CA ILE A 92 -7.35 -13.61 -12.99
C ILE A 92 -6.83 -12.25 -13.45
N SER A 93 -7.67 -11.22 -13.40
CA SER A 93 -7.30 -9.84 -13.71
C SER A 93 -7.96 -8.88 -12.74
N TRP A 94 -7.29 -7.77 -12.47
CA TRP A 94 -7.84 -6.77 -11.57
C TRP A 94 -7.58 -5.36 -12.07
N ARG A 95 -8.46 -4.46 -11.62
CA ARG A 95 -8.25 -3.01 -11.61
C ARG A 95 -8.73 -2.48 -10.28
N GLY A 96 -7.91 -1.68 -9.61
CA GLY A 96 -8.27 -1.10 -8.33
C GLY A 96 -7.74 0.32 -8.15
N GLY A 97 -8.42 1.06 -7.28
CA GLY A 97 -8.02 2.38 -6.82
C GLY A 97 -8.11 2.43 -5.30
N LEU A 98 -7.01 2.80 -4.65
CA LEU A 98 -6.89 3.04 -3.22
C LEU A 98 -6.71 4.53 -2.97
N GLU A 99 -7.55 5.11 -2.14
CA GLU A 99 -7.48 6.50 -1.71
C GLU A 99 -7.28 6.57 -0.19
N LEU A 100 -6.34 7.41 0.23
CA LEU A 100 -6.09 7.75 1.63
C LEU A 100 -6.48 9.21 1.83
N THR A 101 -7.32 9.50 2.82
CA THR A 101 -7.74 10.85 3.16
C THR A 101 -7.45 11.13 4.62
N GLY A 102 -6.54 12.07 4.88
CA GLY A 102 -6.30 12.63 6.20
C GLY A 102 -5.80 11.64 7.26
N ILE A 103 -5.05 10.60 6.87
CA ILE A 103 -4.52 9.60 7.80
C ILE A 103 -3.60 10.27 8.82
N ASN A 104 -3.98 10.28 10.10
CA ASN A 104 -3.25 10.94 11.18
C ASN A 104 -2.62 9.93 12.15
N THR A 105 -1.30 9.80 12.10
CA THR A 105 -0.57 8.85 12.96
C THR A 105 -0.14 9.42 14.30
N ALA A 106 -0.45 10.69 14.62
CA ALA A 106 0.10 11.37 15.79
C ALA A 106 -0.18 10.68 17.15
N LYS A 107 -1.30 9.95 17.26
CA LYS A 107 -1.65 9.19 18.48
C LYS A 107 -0.91 7.85 18.57
N GLU A 108 -0.74 7.17 17.44
CA GLU A 108 -0.13 5.84 17.38
C GLU A 108 1.40 5.88 17.29
N VAL A 109 1.94 6.90 16.63
CA VAL A 109 3.37 7.12 16.42
C VAL A 109 3.76 8.55 16.83
N PRO A 110 3.75 8.89 18.14
CA PRO A 110 3.98 10.25 18.62
C PRO A 110 5.35 10.82 18.29
N ASP A 111 6.37 9.96 18.16
CA ASP A 111 7.74 10.38 17.80
C ASP A 111 7.86 10.77 16.33
N TRP A 112 6.87 10.37 15.51
CA TRP A 112 6.84 10.60 14.08
C TRP A 112 5.41 10.87 13.57
N PRO A 113 4.78 11.94 14.06
CA PRO A 113 3.40 12.25 13.76
C PRO A 113 3.27 12.63 12.28
N SER A 114 2.28 12.07 11.60
CA SER A 114 2.09 12.28 10.17
C SER A 114 0.63 12.54 9.87
N LYS A 115 0.38 13.40 8.88
CA LYS A 115 -0.94 13.60 8.27
C LYS A 115 -0.81 13.43 6.77
N LEU A 116 -1.38 12.35 6.23
CA LEU A 116 -1.13 11.91 4.87
C LEU A 116 -2.42 11.71 4.07
N ASP A 117 -2.36 12.12 2.81
CA ASP A 117 -3.34 11.85 1.76
C ASP A 117 -2.63 11.07 0.64
N GLY A 118 -3.35 10.20 -0.06
CA GLY A 118 -2.73 9.37 -1.07
C GLY A 118 -3.70 8.80 -2.08
N LEU A 119 -3.17 8.47 -3.26
CA LEU A 119 -3.89 7.83 -4.34
C LEU A 119 -2.98 6.80 -5.00
N ILE A 120 -3.46 5.57 -5.09
CA ILE A 120 -2.78 4.48 -5.78
C ILE A 120 -3.76 3.84 -6.73
N LYS A 121 -3.41 3.77 -8.02
CA LYS A 121 -4.14 3.00 -9.02
C LYS A 121 -3.32 1.79 -9.40
N THR A 122 -3.94 0.63 -9.46
CA THR A 122 -3.29 -0.61 -9.87
C THR A 122 -4.15 -1.36 -10.87
N ARG A 123 -3.50 -2.05 -11.80
CA ARG A 123 -4.11 -3.05 -12.67
C ARG A 123 -3.13 -4.18 -12.91
N GLY A 124 -3.65 -5.37 -13.16
CA GLY A 124 -2.79 -6.51 -13.44
C GLY A 124 -3.57 -7.74 -13.86
N SER A 125 -2.82 -8.79 -14.14
CA SER A 125 -3.37 -10.09 -14.49
C SER A 125 -2.41 -11.22 -14.13
N LEU A 126 -2.97 -12.40 -13.85
CA LEU A 126 -2.29 -13.66 -13.59
C LEU A 126 -2.89 -14.73 -14.51
N TYR A 127 -2.08 -15.26 -15.41
CA TYR A 127 -2.45 -16.31 -16.36
C TYR A 127 -1.31 -17.29 -16.58
N GLY A 128 -1.60 -18.59 -16.56
CA GLY A 128 -0.62 -19.64 -16.85
C GLY A 128 0.63 -19.58 -15.96
N GLY A 129 0.49 -19.18 -14.68
CA GLY A 129 1.61 -19.01 -13.75
C GLY A 129 2.44 -17.74 -13.95
N THR A 130 2.08 -16.89 -14.91
CA THR A 130 2.73 -15.61 -15.16
C THR A 130 1.83 -14.43 -14.77
N TRP A 131 2.42 -13.45 -14.11
CA TRP A 131 1.75 -12.22 -13.69
C TRP A 131 2.32 -11.01 -14.43
N GLN A 132 1.48 -9.99 -14.58
CA GLN A 132 1.86 -8.64 -14.96
C GLN A 132 1.07 -7.65 -14.11
N MET A 133 1.68 -6.51 -13.79
CA MET A 133 1.10 -5.46 -12.97
C MET A 133 1.59 -4.10 -13.46
N ASP A 134 0.72 -3.11 -13.32
CA ASP A 134 0.97 -1.72 -13.62
C ASP A 134 0.36 -0.89 -12.48
N VAL A 135 1.16 0.02 -11.94
CA VAL A 135 0.74 1.06 -10.99
C VAL A 135 0.87 2.38 -11.74
N PRO A 136 -0.12 2.78 -12.56
CA PRO A 136 -0.02 3.97 -13.39
C PRO A 136 -0.02 5.27 -12.59
N GLU A 137 -0.40 5.21 -11.32
CA GLU A 137 -0.42 6.37 -10.43
C GLU A 137 -0.13 5.92 -9.00
N LEU A 138 0.98 6.38 -8.45
CA LEU A 138 1.29 6.38 -7.03
C LEU A 138 1.51 7.83 -6.62
N LYS A 139 0.69 8.32 -5.69
CA LYS A 139 0.81 9.64 -5.12
C LYS A 139 0.60 9.58 -3.62
N LEU A 140 1.50 10.18 -2.85
CA LEU A 140 1.34 10.39 -1.41
C LEU A 140 1.76 11.82 -1.09
N THR A 141 0.91 12.56 -0.42
CA THR A 141 1.17 13.95 -0.03
C THR A 141 0.78 14.17 1.42
N GLY A 142 1.29 15.24 2.02
CA GLY A 142 0.89 15.63 3.37
C GLY A 142 2.09 16.13 4.13
N ASN A 143 2.15 15.80 5.43
CA ASN A 143 3.26 16.19 6.27
C ASN A 143 3.62 15.09 7.24
N VAL A 144 4.91 15.05 7.57
CA VAL A 144 5.51 14.24 8.62
C VAL A 144 6.23 15.23 9.52
N LYS A 145 5.83 15.31 10.80
CA LYS A 145 6.15 16.45 11.67
C LYS A 145 5.78 17.77 10.96
N GLN A 146 6.75 18.64 10.73
CA GLN A 146 6.60 19.91 10.01
C GLN A 146 7.05 19.81 8.53
N ASN A 147 7.56 18.65 8.11
CA ASN A 147 8.13 18.45 6.79
C ASN A 147 7.06 17.97 5.81
N LYS A 148 6.94 18.64 4.66
CA LYS A 148 6.06 18.20 3.58
C LYS A 148 6.51 16.85 3.03
N VAL A 149 5.56 15.95 2.82
CA VAL A 149 5.75 14.71 2.08
C VAL A 149 5.23 14.89 0.66
N ASN A 150 6.01 14.42 -0.30
CA ASN A 150 5.57 14.24 -1.67
C ASN A 150 6.22 12.98 -2.26
N VAL A 151 5.42 11.95 -2.48
CA VAL A 151 5.83 10.75 -3.20
C VAL A 151 5.02 10.68 -4.48
N GLY A 152 5.70 10.45 -5.58
CA GLY A 152 5.09 10.40 -6.90
C GLY A 152 5.80 9.39 -7.78
N GLY A 153 5.05 8.59 -8.53
CA GLY A 153 5.63 7.70 -9.51
C GLY A 153 4.60 6.82 -10.20
N TRP A 154 5.12 5.99 -11.09
CA TRP A 154 4.40 4.88 -11.68
C TRP A 154 5.39 3.76 -11.91
N LEU A 155 4.94 2.52 -11.90
CA LEU A 155 5.83 1.38 -12.10
C LEU A 155 5.10 0.23 -12.78
N LYS A 156 5.84 -0.55 -13.55
CA LYS A 156 5.31 -1.74 -14.23
C LYS A 156 6.18 -2.93 -13.92
N GLY A 157 5.56 -4.07 -13.69
CA GLY A 157 6.23 -5.33 -13.40
C GLY A 157 5.60 -6.49 -14.15
N LYS A 158 6.38 -7.52 -14.41
CA LYS A 158 5.89 -8.84 -14.79
C LYS A 158 6.80 -9.93 -14.25
N SER A 159 6.33 -11.18 -14.37
CA SER A 159 7.09 -12.37 -13.98
C SER A 159 8.50 -12.40 -14.55
N TYR A 160 9.35 -13.21 -13.91
CA TYR A 160 10.78 -13.33 -14.24
C TYR A 160 11.54 -12.02 -14.03
N LEU A 161 11.18 -11.31 -12.94
CA LEU A 161 11.82 -10.07 -12.47
C LEU A 161 11.98 -9.03 -13.57
N GLN A 162 10.92 -8.78 -14.34
CA GLN A 162 10.94 -7.74 -15.37
C GLN A 162 10.19 -6.52 -14.84
N TRP A 163 10.92 -5.61 -14.20
CA TRP A 163 10.37 -4.36 -13.68
C TRP A 163 10.90 -3.18 -14.47
N VAL A 164 10.04 -2.20 -14.65
CA VAL A 164 10.37 -0.90 -15.21
C VAL A 164 9.91 0.13 -14.19
N ASP A 165 10.87 0.83 -13.62
CA ASP A 165 10.66 2.03 -12.82
C ASP A 165 11.12 3.25 -13.64
N PRO A 166 10.22 3.95 -14.32
CA PRO A 166 10.52 5.16 -15.09
C PRO A 166 10.88 6.37 -14.20
N GLY A 167 10.60 6.31 -12.90
CA GLY A 167 10.80 7.41 -11.98
C GLY A 167 9.88 7.33 -10.77
N LEU A 168 10.42 6.90 -9.64
CA LEU A 168 9.87 7.08 -8.31
C LEU A 168 10.56 8.26 -7.64
N HIS A 169 9.81 9.32 -7.39
CA HIS A 169 10.25 10.48 -6.62
C HIS A 169 9.73 10.38 -5.19
N VAL A 170 10.62 10.53 -4.21
CA VAL A 170 10.31 10.59 -2.78
C VAL A 170 10.89 11.86 -2.22
N ALA A 171 10.05 12.72 -1.64
CA ALA A 171 10.48 13.92 -0.95
C ALA A 171 9.93 13.98 0.48
N LEU A 172 10.80 14.36 1.40
CA LEU A 172 10.48 14.66 2.79
C LEU A 172 11.18 15.95 3.22
N GLY A 173 10.43 17.04 3.23
CA GLY A 173 10.96 18.39 3.44
C GLY A 173 11.88 18.78 2.29
N ARG A 174 13.17 18.98 2.60
CA ARG A 174 14.21 19.29 1.60
C ARG A 174 14.96 18.07 1.10
N ASN A 175 14.73 16.89 1.68
CA ASN A 175 15.41 15.69 1.28
C ASN A 175 14.63 15.01 0.17
N THR A 176 15.30 14.64 -0.91
CA THR A 176 14.74 13.95 -2.05
C THR A 176 15.53 12.69 -2.37
N ALA A 177 14.82 11.68 -2.85
CA ALA A 177 15.39 10.51 -3.46
C ALA A 177 14.61 10.21 -4.74
N ASP A 178 15.33 10.06 -5.84
CA ASP A 178 14.77 9.73 -7.15
C ASP A 178 15.34 8.39 -7.59
N ILE A 179 14.46 7.44 -7.89
CA ILE A 179 14.81 6.09 -8.33
C ILE A 179 14.25 5.86 -9.72
N LYS A 180 15.05 5.28 -10.61
CA LYS A 180 14.61 4.89 -11.95
C LYS A 180 15.46 3.75 -12.49
N GLY A 181 14.95 3.08 -13.51
CA GLY A 181 15.65 2.06 -14.26
C GLY A 181 14.81 0.82 -14.50
N GLU A 182 15.49 -0.25 -14.88
CA GLU A 182 14.88 -1.53 -15.21
C GLU A 182 15.54 -2.65 -14.41
N LEU A 183 14.74 -3.63 -14.04
CA LEU A 183 15.22 -4.87 -13.47
C LEU A 183 14.88 -5.99 -14.43
N GLY A 184 15.87 -6.84 -14.70
CA GLY A 184 15.77 -8.10 -15.42
C GLY A 184 16.70 -9.12 -14.77
N VAL A 185 16.34 -10.41 -14.84
CA VAL A 185 17.20 -11.48 -14.28
C VAL A 185 18.65 -11.42 -14.80
N LYS A 186 18.80 -11.06 -16.07
CA LYS A 186 20.09 -10.95 -16.77
C LYS A 186 20.67 -9.54 -16.80
N ASP A 187 19.90 -8.54 -16.40
CA ASP A 187 20.31 -7.15 -16.51
C ASP A 187 19.61 -6.32 -15.43
N LEU A 188 20.36 -6.01 -14.38
CA LEU A 188 19.97 -5.04 -13.38
C LEU A 188 20.46 -3.68 -13.87
N ASP A 189 19.58 -2.69 -13.94
CA ASP A 189 19.93 -1.33 -14.32
C ASP A 189 19.08 -0.35 -13.52
N LEU A 190 19.40 -0.18 -12.23
CA LEU A 190 18.74 0.81 -11.38
C LEU A 190 19.68 1.93 -11.00
N ASP A 191 19.19 3.15 -11.07
CA ASP A 191 19.84 4.36 -10.60
C ASP A 191 18.99 5.01 -9.51
N ALA A 192 19.64 5.39 -8.42
CA ALA A 192 19.07 6.22 -7.39
C ALA A 192 19.94 7.46 -7.17
N THR A 193 19.32 8.63 -7.15
CA THR A 193 19.94 9.89 -6.74
C THR A 193 19.38 10.27 -5.37
N ILE A 194 20.27 10.60 -4.44
CA ILE A 194 19.92 11.06 -3.11
C ILE A 194 20.44 12.50 -2.98
N ASP A 195 19.55 13.42 -2.64
CA ASP A 195 19.87 14.79 -2.23
C ASP A 195 19.18 15.05 -0.90
N ALA A 196 19.91 14.88 0.20
CA ALA A 196 19.40 15.00 1.55
C ALA A 196 20.24 16.01 2.36
N PRO A 197 20.01 17.32 2.16
CA PRO A 197 20.79 18.38 2.79
C PRO A 197 20.39 18.62 4.25
N ASN A 198 19.37 17.92 4.77
CA ASN A 198 19.00 17.96 6.19
C ASN A 198 18.15 16.76 6.59
N LEU A 199 18.80 15.67 6.99
CA LEU A 199 18.13 14.47 7.48
C LEU A 199 17.59 14.61 8.90
N ASP A 200 17.94 15.67 9.64
CA ASP A 200 17.42 15.86 10.99
C ASP A 200 15.88 15.93 10.95
N ASN A 201 15.25 15.08 11.77
CA ASN A 201 13.80 14.92 11.84
C ASN A 201 13.12 14.35 10.59
N ALA A 202 13.87 13.88 9.59
CA ALA A 202 13.32 13.11 8.48
C ALA A 202 12.77 11.77 9.00
N LEU A 203 13.58 11.05 9.77
CA LEU A 203 13.25 9.76 10.37
C LEU A 203 13.65 9.75 11.86
N PRO A 204 12.98 9.00 12.74
CA PRO A 204 13.45 8.78 14.11
C PRO A 204 14.88 8.23 14.10
N GLY A 205 15.75 8.86 14.88
CA GLY A 205 17.18 8.51 14.95
C GLY A 205 18.05 9.15 13.86
N LEU A 206 17.48 9.52 12.71
CA LEU A 206 18.25 10.01 11.57
C LEU A 206 18.64 11.49 11.69
N GLY A 207 19.89 11.80 11.36
CA GLY A 207 20.39 13.17 11.26
C GLY A 207 21.55 13.34 10.28
N GLY A 208 22.02 14.58 10.12
CA GLY A 208 23.13 14.91 9.22
C GLY A 208 22.71 15.17 7.78
N THR A 209 23.64 14.96 6.83
CA THR A 209 23.41 15.18 5.41
C THR A 209 23.92 14.01 4.59
N ALA A 210 23.27 13.74 3.46
CA ALA A 210 23.74 12.78 2.46
C ALA A 210 23.46 13.31 1.05
N GLU A 211 24.43 13.19 0.16
CA GLU A 211 24.28 13.48 -1.26
C GLU A 211 25.02 12.40 -2.05
N GLY A 212 24.41 11.86 -3.09
CA GLY A 212 25.09 10.84 -3.87
C GLY A 212 24.26 10.13 -4.92
N LEU A 213 24.95 9.23 -5.61
CA LEU A 213 24.42 8.38 -6.64
C LEU A 213 24.66 6.92 -6.26
N VAL A 214 23.62 6.10 -6.40
CA VAL A 214 23.69 4.65 -6.24
C VAL A 214 23.25 4.01 -7.53
N LYS A 215 24.04 3.07 -8.02
CA LYS A 215 23.78 2.30 -9.23
C LYS A 215 23.83 0.82 -8.92
N VAL A 216 22.78 0.09 -9.28
CA VAL A 216 22.75 -1.36 -9.25
C VAL A 216 22.87 -1.86 -10.68
N ARG A 217 23.86 -2.72 -10.92
CA ARG A 217 24.22 -3.29 -12.22
C ARG A 217 24.43 -4.79 -12.16
N GLY A 218 24.63 -5.43 -13.32
CA GLY A 218 24.99 -6.85 -13.41
C GLY A 218 23.77 -7.76 -13.49
N THR A 219 23.84 -8.94 -12.88
CA THR A 219 22.75 -9.94 -12.90
C THR A 219 22.22 -10.18 -11.50
N VAL A 220 21.06 -10.84 -11.37
CA VAL A 220 20.52 -11.23 -10.05
C VAL A 220 21.47 -12.13 -9.27
N GLU A 221 22.23 -12.99 -9.96
CA GLU A 221 23.19 -13.91 -9.32
C GLU A 221 24.49 -13.22 -8.93
N ALA A 222 24.88 -12.16 -9.65
CA ALA A 222 26.09 -11.39 -9.40
C ALA A 222 25.80 -9.88 -9.48
N PRO A 223 25.04 -9.32 -8.53
CA PRO A 223 24.70 -7.91 -8.52
C PRO A 223 25.95 -7.08 -8.23
N GLN A 224 26.07 -5.96 -8.93
CA GLN A 224 27.14 -4.99 -8.76
C GLN A 224 26.54 -3.71 -8.21
N LEU A 225 27.05 -3.27 -7.06
CA LEU A 225 26.65 -2.01 -6.45
C LEU A 225 27.77 -0.99 -6.64
N LEU A 226 27.46 0.13 -7.28
CA LEU A 226 28.34 1.28 -7.39
C LEU A 226 27.69 2.42 -6.63
N ALA A 227 28.35 2.90 -5.59
CA ALA A 227 27.85 4.00 -4.76
C ALA A 227 28.92 5.09 -4.67
N ASP A 228 28.54 6.29 -5.05
CA ASP A 228 29.30 7.52 -4.81
C ASP A 228 28.45 8.40 -3.91
N ILE A 229 28.69 8.32 -2.61
CA ILE A 229 27.89 8.97 -1.58
C ILE A 229 28.83 9.76 -0.68
N THR A 230 28.54 11.05 -0.53
CA THR A 230 29.12 11.90 0.50
C THR A 230 28.10 12.07 1.61
N ALA A 231 28.48 11.70 2.84
CA ALA A 231 27.62 11.88 3.99
C ALA A 231 28.38 12.50 5.16
N ASN A 232 27.74 13.43 5.86
CA ASN A 232 28.33 14.19 6.95
C ASN A 232 27.44 14.13 8.18
N ASN A 233 28.04 13.89 9.35
CA ASN A 233 27.35 13.85 10.64
C ASN A 233 26.12 12.93 10.67
N LEU A 234 26.17 11.81 9.92
CA LEU A 234 25.12 10.79 9.99
C LEU A 234 25.07 10.18 11.39
N ARG A 235 23.86 10.03 11.89
CA ARG A 235 23.52 9.36 13.15
C ARG A 235 22.19 8.65 12.99
#